data_AF-A0A934N910-F1
#
_entry.id   AF-A0A934N910-F1
#
_cell.length_a   1.000
_cell.length_b   1.000
_cell.length_c   1.000
_cell.angle_alpha   90.00
_cell.angle_beta   90.00
_cell.angle_gamma   90.00
#
_symmetry.space_group_name_H-M   'P 1'
#
loop_
_entity.id
_entity.type
_entity.pdbx_description
1 polymer ?
#
loop_
_entity_poly.entity_id
_entity_poly.type
_entity_poly.pdbx_seq_one_letter_code
_entity_poly.pdbx_strand_id
1 'polypeptide(L)'
;MNNQLRGMRKRRLLSQEELAESTGVSVVTARRWEAGQHPQPQHLRRLCEVLDATSEELGFGPPAARELVEDELPEPAEMEAAVFRLRRSYSTMPPAELLERIEERRGQLRRLLASEHRPSRRRDLLGTAAWLTLLRANVLPDLRRWEAGESAVLAARAMAQEIGHGEVEAWSWEIAA
;
A
#
# COMPACT_ATOMS: atom_id res chain seq x y z
N MET A 1 -13.28 -15.39 -0.41
CA MET A 1 -13.14 -16.43 -1.46
C MET A 1 -12.82 -15.73 -2.77
N ASN A 2 -11.68 -16.04 -3.42
CA ASN A 2 -11.29 -15.48 -4.71
C ASN A 2 -11.80 -16.39 -5.85
N ASN A 3 -12.97 -16.06 -6.39
CA ASN A 3 -13.61 -16.82 -7.46
C ASN A 3 -12.94 -16.59 -8.83
N GLN A 4 -12.22 -15.48 -9.01
CA GLN A 4 -11.54 -15.14 -10.26
C GLN A 4 -10.33 -16.06 -10.50
N LEU A 5 -9.45 -16.19 -9.50
CA LEU A 5 -8.31 -17.13 -9.56
C LEU A 5 -8.80 -18.57 -9.79
N ARG A 6 -9.81 -19.01 -9.03
CA ARG A 6 -10.38 -20.37 -9.17
C ARG A 6 -10.96 -20.60 -10.58
N GLY A 7 -11.66 -19.61 -11.13
CA GLY A 7 -12.22 -19.67 -12.47
C GLY A 7 -11.13 -19.75 -13.54
N MET A 8 -10.08 -18.92 -13.44
CA MET A 8 -8.96 -18.91 -14.38
C MET A 8 -8.21 -20.24 -14.40
N ARG A 9 -7.90 -20.78 -13.21
CA ARG A 9 -7.27 -22.09 -13.07
C ARG A 9 -8.06 -23.20 -13.77
N LYS A 10 -9.39 -23.24 -13.55
CA LYS A 10 -10.27 -24.23 -14.18
C LYS A 10 -10.36 -24.07 -15.70
N ARG A 11 -10.35 -22.84 -16.23
CA ARG A 11 -10.33 -22.59 -17.69
C ARG A 11 -9.06 -23.12 -18.36
N ARG A 12 -7.94 -23.11 -17.64
CA ARG A 12 -6.65 -23.68 -18.07
C ARG A 12 -6.53 -25.18 -17.73
N LEU A 13 -7.60 -25.82 -17.25
CA LEU A 13 -7.65 -27.24 -16.87
C LEU A 13 -6.64 -27.67 -15.79
N LEU A 14 -6.19 -26.73 -14.95
CA LEU A 14 -5.23 -27.01 -13.89
C LEU A 14 -5.93 -27.43 -12.59
N SER A 15 -5.38 -28.40 -11.88
CA SER A 15 -5.69 -28.69 -10.47
C SER A 15 -4.98 -27.70 -9.53
N GLN A 16 -5.38 -27.69 -8.25
CA GLN A 16 -4.69 -26.87 -7.25
C GLN A 16 -3.23 -27.32 -7.05
N GLU A 17 -2.94 -28.60 -7.24
CA GLU A 17 -1.60 -29.18 -7.17
C GLU A 17 -0.74 -28.73 -8.35
N GLU A 18 -1.24 -28.86 -9.58
CA GLU A 18 -0.51 -28.43 -10.78
C GLU A 18 -0.28 -26.92 -10.81
N LEU A 19 -1.22 -26.12 -10.32
CA LEU A 19 -1.03 -24.67 -10.16
C LEU A 19 0.09 -24.38 -9.16
N ALA A 20 0.10 -25.08 -8.01
CA ALA A 20 1.11 -24.90 -6.98
C ALA A 20 2.51 -25.29 -7.48
N GLU A 21 2.62 -26.41 -8.18
CA GLU A 21 3.86 -26.88 -8.80
C GLU A 21 4.38 -25.88 -9.85
N SER A 22 3.52 -25.43 -10.77
CA SER A 22 3.87 -24.46 -11.82
C SER A 22 4.29 -23.09 -11.27
N THR A 23 3.78 -22.73 -10.09
CA THR A 23 4.11 -21.48 -9.39
C THR A 23 5.22 -21.64 -8.34
N GLY A 24 5.74 -22.85 -8.13
CA GLY A 24 6.84 -23.13 -7.20
C GLY A 24 6.44 -23.01 -5.72
N VAL A 25 5.18 -23.25 -5.38
CA VAL A 25 4.66 -23.14 -4.01
C VAL A 25 3.98 -24.43 -3.54
N SER A 26 3.63 -24.50 -2.26
CA SER A 26 2.83 -25.60 -1.72
C SER A 26 1.35 -25.50 -2.14
N VAL A 27 0.67 -26.65 -2.23
CA VAL A 27 -0.79 -26.74 -2.50
C VAL A 27 -1.60 -25.96 -1.45
N VAL A 28 -1.12 -25.92 -0.20
CA VAL A 28 -1.75 -25.15 0.88
C VAL A 28 -1.69 -23.65 0.58
N THR A 29 -0.59 -23.17 0.00
CA THR A 29 -0.43 -21.78 -0.44
C THR A 29 -1.42 -21.44 -1.55
N ALA A 30 -1.57 -22.32 -2.56
CA ALA A 30 -2.55 -22.13 -3.62
C ALA A 30 -4.00 -22.13 -3.11
N ARG A 31 -4.33 -22.99 -2.15
CA ARG A 31 -5.65 -23.00 -1.48
C ARG A 31 -5.94 -21.70 -0.73
N ARG A 32 -4.96 -21.15 -0.02
CA ARG A 32 -5.08 -19.87 0.68
C ARG A 32 -5.37 -18.72 -0.29
N TRP A 33 -4.75 -18.73 -1.47
CA TRP A 33 -5.04 -17.75 -2.51
C TRP A 33 -6.48 -17.82 -3.02
N GLU A 34 -6.99 -19.03 -3.29
CA GLU A 34 -8.40 -19.22 -3.64
C GLU A 34 -9.36 -18.87 -2.50
N ALA A 35 -8.95 -18.98 -1.24
CA ALA A 35 -9.74 -18.54 -0.09
C ALA A 35 -9.82 -17.00 0.01
N GLY A 36 -8.92 -16.27 -0.66
CA GLY A 36 -8.87 -14.81 -0.69
C GLY A 36 -7.65 -14.20 -0.01
N GLN A 37 -6.68 -15.02 0.43
CA GLN A 37 -5.40 -14.49 0.91
C GLN A 37 -4.58 -13.97 -0.27
N HIS A 38 -3.99 -12.79 -0.12
CA HIS A 38 -3.21 -12.19 -1.20
C HIS A 38 -1.84 -12.88 -1.34
N PRO A 39 -1.43 -13.30 -2.56
CA PRO A 39 -0.08 -13.77 -2.83
C PRO A 39 0.95 -12.64 -2.66
N GLN A 40 2.17 -12.99 -2.26
CA GLN A 40 3.31 -12.07 -2.29
C GLN A 40 3.65 -11.66 -3.74
N PRO A 41 4.28 -10.50 -3.99
CA PRO A 41 4.53 -9.98 -5.34
C PRO A 41 5.27 -10.93 -6.28
N GLN A 42 6.23 -11.70 -5.75
CA GLN A 42 6.94 -12.71 -6.54
C GLN A 42 6.01 -13.85 -7.01
N HIS A 43 5.11 -14.32 -6.14
CA HIS A 43 4.16 -15.37 -6.45
C HIS A 43 3.02 -14.85 -7.32
N LEU A 44 2.62 -13.59 -7.16
CA LEU A 44 1.64 -12.94 -8.02
C LEU A 44 2.18 -12.77 -9.44
N ARG A 45 3.43 -12.30 -9.61
CA ARG A 45 4.08 -12.29 -10.92
C ARG A 45 4.11 -13.67 -11.56
N ARG A 46 4.47 -14.69 -10.77
CA ARG A 46 4.49 -16.07 -11.27
C ARG A 46 3.10 -16.60 -11.64
N LEU A 47 2.07 -16.26 -10.88
CA LEU A 47 0.67 -16.56 -11.21
C LEU A 47 0.25 -15.90 -12.52
N CYS A 48 0.59 -14.62 -12.71
CA CYS A 48 0.31 -13.90 -13.94
C CYS A 48 0.99 -14.54 -15.15
N GLU A 49 2.25 -14.97 -15.00
CA GLU A 49 2.99 -15.70 -16.04
C GLU A 49 2.37 -17.06 -16.38
N VAL A 50 2.07 -17.88 -15.36
CA VAL A 50 1.57 -19.26 -15.55
C VAL A 50 0.14 -19.27 -16.10
N LEU A 51 -0.70 -18.35 -15.63
CA LEU A 51 -2.10 -18.27 -16.06
C LEU A 51 -2.28 -17.37 -17.29
N ASP A 52 -1.22 -16.67 -17.69
CA ASP A 52 -1.20 -15.70 -18.79
C ASP A 52 -2.40 -14.75 -18.65
N ALA A 53 -2.37 -14.04 -17.52
CA ALA A 53 -3.43 -13.16 -17.03
C ALA A 53 -2.81 -12.04 -16.17
N THR A 54 -3.48 -10.90 -16.09
CA THR A 54 -3.09 -9.79 -15.22
C THR A 54 -3.48 -10.05 -13.76
N SER A 55 -2.87 -9.35 -12.81
CA SER A 55 -3.22 -9.47 -11.39
C SER A 55 -4.69 -9.11 -11.13
N GLU A 56 -5.24 -8.16 -11.88
CA GLU A 56 -6.64 -7.75 -11.83
C GLU A 56 -7.60 -8.86 -12.27
N GLU A 57 -7.32 -9.51 -13.40
CA GLU A 57 -8.11 -10.65 -13.91
C GLU A 57 -8.08 -11.86 -12.97
N LEU A 58 -7.03 -11.99 -12.16
CA LEU A 58 -6.88 -13.01 -11.11
C LEU A 58 -7.54 -12.61 -9.78
N GLY A 59 -8.07 -11.39 -9.66
CA GLY A 59 -8.69 -10.87 -8.43
C GLY A 59 -7.71 -10.33 -7.39
N PHE A 60 -6.50 -9.97 -7.83
CA PHE A 60 -5.39 -9.39 -7.06
C PHE A 60 -4.98 -8.01 -7.59
N GLY A 61 -5.87 -7.34 -8.33
CA GLY A 61 -5.67 -5.97 -8.77
C GLY A 61 -5.57 -5.00 -7.59
N PRO A 62 -5.06 -3.78 -7.80
CA PRO A 62 -5.07 -2.75 -6.76
C PRO A 62 -6.50 -2.57 -6.23
N PRO A 63 -6.72 -2.38 -4.91
CA PRO A 63 -8.01 -2.02 -4.33
C PRO A 63 -8.64 -0.79 -4.97
N ALA A 64 -7.89 -0.02 -5.76
CA ALA A 64 -8.36 1.14 -6.52
C ALA A 64 -9.44 0.81 -7.57
N ALA A 65 -9.53 -0.43 -8.06
CA ALA A 65 -10.61 -0.80 -8.99
C ALA A 65 -11.95 -1.09 -8.30
N ARG A 66 -12.01 -1.11 -6.96
CA ARG A 66 -13.23 -1.50 -6.23
C ARG A 66 -14.01 -0.39 -5.55
N GLU A 67 -13.49 0.83 -5.44
CA GLU A 67 -14.24 1.95 -4.89
C GLU A 67 -13.84 3.26 -5.58
N LEU A 68 -14.36 3.48 -6.79
CA LEU A 68 -14.78 4.82 -7.18
C LEU A 68 -16.14 5.05 -6.52
N VAL A 69 -16.14 5.16 -5.19
CA VAL A 69 -17.26 5.82 -4.49
C VAL A 69 -17.05 7.31 -4.74
N GLU A 70 -18.14 7.99 -5.09
CA GLU A 70 -18.22 9.44 -5.28
C GLU A 70 -17.52 10.22 -4.15
N ASP A 71 -17.15 11.46 -4.48
CA ASP A 71 -16.37 12.48 -3.76
C ASP A 71 -16.76 12.76 -2.28
N GLU A 72 -16.81 11.73 -1.44
CA GLU A 72 -16.78 11.86 0.02
C GLU A 72 -15.32 11.79 0.47
N LEU A 73 -14.80 12.91 0.94
CA LEU A 73 -13.49 12.93 1.59
C LEU A 73 -13.54 11.94 2.78
N PRO A 74 -12.51 11.08 2.95
CA PRO A 74 -12.50 10.13 4.04
C PRO A 74 -12.48 10.86 5.38
N GLU A 75 -13.14 10.29 6.39
CA GLU A 75 -13.05 10.80 7.76
C GLU A 75 -11.58 10.86 8.23
N PRO A 76 -11.18 11.84 9.05
CA PRO A 76 -9.79 11.97 9.53
C PRO A 76 -9.21 10.68 10.14
N ALA A 77 -10.02 9.93 10.89
CA ALA A 77 -9.61 8.65 11.49
C ALA A 77 -9.27 7.57 10.44
N GLU A 78 -9.94 7.62 9.27
CA GLU A 78 -9.65 6.70 8.17
C GLU A 78 -8.30 7.01 7.52
N MET A 79 -7.83 8.26 7.59
CA MET A 79 -6.50 8.60 7.08
C MET A 79 -5.39 8.00 7.96
N GLU A 80 -5.55 8.01 9.28
CA GLU A 80 -4.63 7.30 10.19
C GLU A 80 -4.65 5.80 9.94
N ALA A 81 -5.84 5.20 9.81
CA ALA A 81 -5.98 3.78 9.46
C ALA A 81 -5.30 3.45 8.12
N ALA A 82 -5.39 4.35 7.14
CA ALA A 82 -4.72 4.20 5.85
C ALA A 82 -3.19 4.15 5.98
N VAL A 83 -2.58 4.98 6.84
CA VAL A 83 -1.14 4.92 7.14
C VAL A 83 -0.75 3.53 7.64
N PHE A 84 -1.48 2.99 8.62
CA PHE A 84 -1.19 1.66 9.17
C PHE A 84 -1.28 0.56 8.09
N ARG A 85 -2.30 0.62 7.23
CA ARG A 85 -2.46 -0.34 6.13
C ARG A 85 -1.32 -0.24 5.11
N LEU A 86 -0.92 0.97 4.74
CA LEU A 86 0.18 1.21 3.79
C LEU A 86 1.52 0.74 4.38
N ARG A 87 1.81 1.07 5.64
CA ARG A 87 3.01 0.60 6.34
C ARG A 87 3.08 -0.93 6.37
N ARG A 88 1.96 -1.60 6.72
CA ARG A 88 1.88 -3.06 6.72
C ARG A 88 2.11 -3.65 5.34
N SER A 89 1.67 -2.95 4.30
CA SER A 89 1.80 -3.40 2.91
C SER A 89 3.18 -3.14 2.31
N TYR A 90 4.06 -2.39 2.99
CA TYR A 90 5.40 -2.03 2.52
C TYR A 90 6.21 -3.24 2.05
N SER A 91 6.22 -4.31 2.83
CA SER A 91 6.95 -5.54 2.52
C SER A 91 6.28 -6.42 1.46
N THR A 92 5.03 -6.13 1.09
CA THR A 92 4.19 -7.00 0.26
C THR A 92 3.65 -6.34 -1.01
N MET A 93 3.95 -5.06 -1.25
CA MET A 93 3.49 -4.28 -2.39
C MET A 93 4.69 -3.79 -3.20
N PRO A 94 4.63 -3.80 -4.55
CA PRO A 94 5.66 -3.17 -5.36
C PRO A 94 5.87 -1.71 -4.92
N PRO A 95 7.13 -1.24 -4.77
CA PRO A 95 7.40 0.12 -4.30
C PRO A 95 6.72 1.22 -5.14
N ALA A 96 6.60 1.02 -6.46
CA ALA A 96 5.94 1.97 -7.36
C ALA A 96 4.43 2.11 -7.06
N GLU A 97 3.76 0.98 -6.87
CA GLU A 97 2.33 0.94 -6.55
C GLU A 97 2.06 1.50 -5.14
N LEU A 98 2.96 1.21 -4.19
CA LEU A 98 2.87 1.75 -2.85
C LEU A 98 3.04 3.27 -2.85
N LEU A 99 3.99 3.79 -3.64
CA LEU A 99 4.18 5.22 -3.79
C LEU A 99 2.93 5.90 -4.38
N GLU A 100 2.31 5.31 -5.39
CA GLU A 100 1.08 5.84 -5.99
C GLU A 100 -0.04 5.97 -4.95
N ARG A 101 -0.29 4.93 -4.15
CA ARG A 101 -1.30 4.97 -3.08
C ARG A 101 -0.97 5.97 -1.98
N ILE A 102 0.31 6.13 -1.64
CA ILE A 102 0.75 7.16 -0.69
C ILE A 102 0.44 8.55 -1.23
N GLU A 103 0.72 8.81 -2.51
CA GLU A 103 0.42 10.12 -3.12
C GLU A 103 -1.08 10.38 -3.25
N GLU A 104 -1.89 9.37 -3.54
CA GLU A 104 -3.35 9.46 -3.53
C GLU A 104 -3.88 9.90 -2.15
N ARG A 105 -3.42 9.23 -1.08
CA ARG A 105 -3.78 9.58 0.31
C ARG A 105 -3.28 10.97 0.71
N ARG A 106 -2.08 11.37 0.27
CA ARG A 106 -1.57 12.74 0.45
C ARG A 106 -2.44 13.77 -0.27
N GLY A 107 -2.98 13.45 -1.44
CA GLY A 107 -3.91 14.31 -2.17
C GLY A 107 -5.22 14.52 -1.39
N GLN A 108 -5.82 13.44 -0.90
CA GLN A 108 -7.02 13.48 -0.06
C GLN A 108 -6.79 14.26 1.24
N LEU A 109 -5.66 14.00 1.91
CA LEU A 109 -5.29 14.68 3.15
C LEU A 109 -5.10 16.19 2.97
N ARG A 110 -4.52 16.63 1.85
CA ARG A 110 -4.41 18.07 1.55
C ARG A 110 -5.78 18.74 1.41
N ARG A 111 -6.75 18.06 0.79
CA ARG A 111 -8.13 18.58 0.67
C ARG A 111 -8.81 18.67 2.04
N LEU A 112 -8.65 17.64 2.88
CA LEU A 112 -9.16 17.64 4.26
C LEU A 112 -8.54 18.76 5.11
N LEU A 113 -7.22 18.95 5.03
CA LEU A 113 -6.53 20.03 5.74
C LEU A 113 -6.96 21.43 5.30
N ALA A 114 -7.41 21.59 4.06
CA ALA A 114 -7.91 22.86 3.53
C ALA A 114 -9.32 23.18 4.03
N SER A 115 -10.16 22.17 4.25
CA SER A 115 -11.53 22.34 4.75
C SER A 115 -11.67 22.26 6.28
N GLU A 116 -10.67 21.72 6.99
CA GLU A 116 -10.73 21.59 8.45
C GLU A 116 -10.23 22.85 9.17
N HIS A 117 -11.14 23.49 9.89
CA HIS A 117 -10.89 24.70 10.66
C HIS A 117 -10.66 24.42 12.15
N ARG A 118 -10.96 23.22 12.65
CA ARG A 118 -10.77 22.87 14.07
C ARG A 118 -9.29 22.60 14.35
N PRO A 119 -8.66 23.31 15.31
CA PRO A 119 -7.22 23.17 15.58
C PRO A 119 -6.77 21.76 15.96
N SER A 120 -7.56 21.05 16.79
CA SER A 120 -7.24 19.68 17.22
C SER A 120 -7.21 18.71 16.05
N ARG A 121 -8.28 18.64 15.27
CA ARG A 121 -8.37 17.77 14.09
C ARG A 121 -7.32 18.12 13.04
N ARG A 122 -7.07 19.41 12.83
CA ARG A 122 -6.01 19.85 11.92
C ARG A 122 -4.64 19.36 12.39
N ARG A 123 -4.36 19.36 13.69
CA ARG A 123 -3.13 18.80 14.28
C ARG A 123 -3.04 17.29 14.04
N ASP A 124 -4.12 16.53 14.21
CA ASP A 124 -4.16 15.08 13.96
C ASP A 124 -3.90 14.77 12.47
N LEU A 125 -4.52 15.52 11.57
CA LEU A 125 -4.29 15.43 10.13
C LEU A 125 -2.84 15.79 9.75
N LEU A 126 -2.22 16.77 10.41
CA LEU A 126 -0.79 17.08 10.22
C LEU A 126 0.11 15.94 10.71
N GLY A 127 -0.24 15.27 11.81
CA GLY A 127 0.45 14.05 12.27
C GLY A 127 0.40 12.95 11.22
N THR A 128 -0.78 12.75 10.62
CA THR A 128 -0.97 11.81 9.52
C THR A 128 -0.17 12.18 8.27
N ALA A 129 -0.04 13.49 7.97
CA ALA A 129 0.78 13.99 6.86
C ALA A 129 2.26 13.69 7.08
N ALA A 130 2.74 13.86 8.31
CA ALA A 130 4.10 13.54 8.70
C ALA A 130 4.40 12.04 8.49
N TRP A 131 3.49 11.17 8.92
CA TRP A 131 3.60 9.71 8.70
C TRP A 131 3.62 9.31 7.22
N LEU A 132 2.70 9.83 6.40
CA LEU A 132 2.69 9.53 4.96
C LEU A 132 3.96 10.03 4.27
N THR A 133 4.51 11.15 4.71
CA THR A 133 5.76 11.69 4.19
C THR A 133 6.95 10.82 4.58
N LEU A 134 6.98 10.34 5.82
CA LEU A 134 8.02 9.44 6.29
C LEU A 134 7.95 8.08 5.57
N LEU A 135 6.75 7.55 5.35
CA LEU A 135 6.57 6.31 4.61
C LEU A 135 7.05 6.47 3.16
N ARG A 136 6.71 7.57 2.50
CA ARG A 136 7.23 7.92 1.17
C ARG A 136 8.76 7.97 1.14
N ALA A 137 9.38 8.50 2.20
CA ALA A 137 10.83 8.57 2.31
C ALA A 137 11.52 7.20 2.30
N ASN A 138 10.85 6.16 2.80
CA ASN A 138 11.34 4.78 2.74
C ASN A 138 11.17 4.17 1.33
N VAL A 139 10.04 4.42 0.68
CA VAL A 139 9.71 3.83 -0.63
C VAL A 139 10.56 4.39 -1.78
N LEU A 140 10.92 5.68 -1.72
CA LEU A 140 11.63 6.36 -2.81
C LEU A 140 13.03 5.78 -3.10
N PRO A 141 13.88 5.47 -2.11
CA PRO A 141 15.10 4.70 -2.25
C PRO A 141 14.95 3.39 -3.03
N ASP A 142 13.90 2.60 -2.77
CA ASP A 142 13.64 1.33 -3.45
C ASP A 142 13.39 1.52 -4.96
N LEU A 143 12.96 2.72 -5.36
CA LEU A 143 12.77 3.16 -6.74
C LEU A 143 13.99 3.90 -7.32
N ARG A 144 15.14 3.85 -6.64
CA ARG A 144 16.38 4.58 -6.98
C ARG A 144 16.23 6.11 -6.96
N ARG A 145 15.26 6.65 -6.22
CA ARG A 145 14.99 8.09 -6.09
C ARG A 145 15.54 8.66 -4.78
N TRP A 146 16.85 8.52 -4.58
CA TRP A 146 17.55 8.81 -3.31
C TRP A 146 17.36 10.23 -2.79
N GLU A 147 17.66 11.23 -3.61
CA GLU A 147 17.54 12.66 -3.24
C GLU A 147 16.10 13.04 -2.85
N ALA A 148 15.11 12.46 -3.54
CA ALA A 148 13.71 12.66 -3.22
C ALA A 148 13.34 11.98 -1.87
N GLY A 149 13.97 10.85 -1.56
CA GLY A 149 13.86 10.16 -0.27
C GLY A 149 14.41 11.01 0.86
N GLU A 150 15.63 11.52 0.74
CA GLU A 150 16.25 12.41 1.73
C GLU A 150 15.42 13.67 1.96
N SER A 151 14.97 14.31 0.87
CA SER A 151 14.07 15.48 0.94
C SER A 151 12.78 15.15 1.70
N ALA A 152 12.25 13.93 1.54
CA ALA A 152 11.06 13.49 2.24
C ALA A 152 11.33 13.21 3.73
N VAL A 153 12.49 12.66 4.10
CA VAL A 153 12.89 12.51 5.51
C VAL A 153 12.95 13.86 6.21
N LEU A 154 13.61 14.85 5.59
CA LEU A 154 13.73 16.19 6.15
C LEU A 154 12.37 16.86 6.32
N ALA A 155 11.49 16.73 5.32
CA ALA A 155 10.13 17.26 5.41
C ALA A 155 9.33 16.59 6.54
N ALA A 156 9.39 15.25 6.66
CA ALA A 156 8.71 14.52 7.73
C ALA A 156 9.17 14.95 9.12
N ARG A 157 10.49 15.17 9.29
CA ARG A 157 11.06 15.66 10.54
C ARG A 157 10.59 17.06 10.88
N ALA A 158 10.63 17.99 9.92
CA ALA A 158 10.19 19.36 10.13
C ALA A 158 8.70 19.42 10.55
N MET A 159 7.85 18.64 9.87
CA MET A 159 6.43 18.49 10.24
C MET A 159 6.26 17.93 11.65
N ALA A 160 6.99 16.88 12.00
CA ALA A 160 6.91 16.25 13.33
C ALA A 160 7.33 17.22 14.44
N GLN A 161 8.39 18.00 14.24
CA GLN A 161 8.87 19.00 15.20
C GLN A 161 7.86 20.14 15.39
N GLU A 162 7.28 20.66 14.30
CA GLU A 162 6.30 21.75 14.36
C GLU A 162 5.06 21.37 15.19
N ILE A 163 4.61 20.11 15.10
CA ILE A 163 3.46 19.62 15.85
C ILE A 163 3.84 18.85 17.11
N GLY A 164 5.13 18.72 17.46
CA GLY A 164 5.60 17.95 18.63
C GLY A 164 5.26 16.45 18.59
N HIS A 165 5.27 15.82 17.41
CA HIS A 165 4.99 14.39 17.24
C HIS A 165 6.26 13.54 17.39
N GLY A 166 6.63 13.25 18.64
CA GLY A 166 7.91 12.61 18.98
C GLY A 166 8.19 11.26 18.31
N GLU A 167 7.17 10.45 18.03
CA GLU A 167 7.36 9.15 17.36
C GLU A 167 7.86 9.31 15.90
N VAL A 168 7.20 10.14 15.08
CA VAL A 168 7.64 10.40 13.69
C VAL A 168 9.03 11.03 13.66
N GLU A 169 9.32 11.94 14.61
CA GLU A 169 10.65 12.54 14.73
C GLU A 169 11.72 11.47 14.98
N ALA A 170 11.51 10.58 15.96
CA ALA A 170 12.44 9.49 16.25
C ALA A 170 12.70 8.60 15.03
N TRP A 171 11.66 8.13 14.34
CA TRP A 171 11.81 7.32 13.14
C TRP A 171 12.50 8.07 12.00
N SER A 172 12.30 9.39 11.87
CA SER A 172 12.99 10.20 10.87
C SER A 172 14.51 10.25 11.06
N TRP A 173 15.00 10.06 12.28
CA TRP A 173 16.43 9.94 12.56
C TRP A 173 16.95 8.54 12.26
N GLU A 174 16.17 7.51 12.61
CA GLU A 174 16.52 6.10 12.35
C GLU A 174 16.67 5.81 10.85
N ILE A 175 15.79 6.36 10.00
CA ILE A 175 15.82 6.15 8.55
C ILE A 175 16.95 6.95 7.87
N ALA A 176 17.48 7.99 8.52
CA ALA A 176 18.55 8.85 7.99
C ALA A 176 19.95 8.35 8.33
N ALA A 177 20.08 7.35 9.21
CA ALA A 177 21.34 6.81 9.73
C ALA A 177 21.81 5.62 8.89
#